data_AF-A0A2E5MRA7-F1
#
_entry.id   AF-A0A2E5MRA7-F1
#
_cell.length_a   1.000
_cell.length_b   1.000
_cell.length_c   1.000
_cell.angle_alpha   90.00
_cell.angle_beta   90.00
_cell.angle_gamma   90.00
#
_symmetry.space_group_name_H-M   'P 1'
#
loop_
_entity.id
_entity.type
_entity.pdbx_description
1 polymer ?
#
loop_
_entity_poly.entity_id
_entity_poly.type
_entity_poly.pdbx_seq_one_letter_code
_entity_poly.pdbx_strand_id
1 'polypeptide(L)'
;MHGNDFSEIKVQIKISIDAIRAKNRSLNDPDLNEYLKKYERALSALDSSSYDEKINSLKKLLNCARGYMEKSSNYDQEFLHEMGRTEKLVKNI
;
A
#
# COMPACT_ATOMS: atom_id res chain seq x y z
N MET A 1 -18.41 -7.63 -13.65
CA MET A 1 -17.34 -6.70 -13.23
C MET A 1 -17.77 -6.10 -11.91
N HIS A 2 -17.24 -6.59 -10.79
CA HIS A 2 -17.37 -5.88 -9.51
C HIS A 2 -16.09 -5.06 -9.36
N GLY A 3 -16.20 -3.74 -9.50
CA GLY A 3 -15.12 -2.85 -9.07
C GLY A 3 -14.95 -3.01 -7.56
N ASN A 4 -13.70 -3.02 -7.09
CA ASN A 4 -13.46 -3.16 -5.65
C ASN A 4 -14.03 -1.96 -4.90
N ASP A 5 -14.70 -2.22 -3.78
CA ASP A 5 -15.22 -1.15 -2.92
C ASP A 5 -14.07 -0.51 -2.15
N PHE A 6 -14.13 0.82 -1.99
CA PHE A 6 -13.18 1.58 -1.17
C PHE A 6 -13.07 1.03 0.26
N SER A 7 -14.12 0.39 0.77
CA SER A 7 -14.11 -0.30 2.06
C SER A 7 -13.09 -1.45 2.12
N GLU A 8 -13.05 -2.31 1.10
CA GLU A 8 -12.11 -3.43 0.98
C GLU A 8 -10.67 -2.92 0.86
N ILE A 9 -10.47 -1.91 0.00
CA ILE A 9 -9.16 -1.27 -0.19
C ILE A 9 -8.67 -0.64 1.11
N LYS A 10 -9.57 0.00 1.87
CA LYS A 10 -9.25 0.59 3.18
C LYS A 10 -8.74 -0.46 4.16
N VAL A 11 -9.40 -1.62 4.21
CA VAL A 11 -8.98 -2.74 5.06
C VAL A 11 -7.60 -3.25 4.62
N GLN A 12 -7.41 -3.50 3.32
CA GLN A 12 -6.13 -3.99 2.83
C GLN A 12 -4.99 -2.99 3.04
N ILE A 13 -5.22 -1.69 2.90
CA ILE A 13 -4.20 -0.66 3.19
C ILE A 13 -3.77 -0.72 4.66
N LYS A 14 -4.69 -0.94 5.61
CA LYS A 14 -4.35 -1.08 7.03
C LYS A 14 -3.47 -2.31 7.28
N ILE A 15 -3.83 -3.45 6.66
CA ILE A 15 -3.03 -4.69 6.75
C ILE A 15 -1.60 -4.44 6.23
N SER A 16 -1.47 -3.79 5.08
CA SER A 16 -0.16 -3.47 4.50
C SER A 16 0.65 -2.50 5.37
N ILE A 17 0.01 -1.50 5.98
CA ILE A 17 0.65 -0.58 6.93
C ILE A 17 1.24 -1.36 8.12
N ASP A 18 0.47 -2.26 8.70
CA ASP A 18 0.90 -3.05 9.86
C ASP A 18 2.07 -3.98 9.51
N ALA A 19 2.03 -4.62 8.35
CA ALA A 19 3.12 -5.45 7.84
C ALA A 19 4.41 -4.63 7.57
N ILE A 20 4.29 -3.46 6.92
CA ILE A 20 5.41 -2.55 6.68
C ILE A 20 6.00 -2.09 8.02
N ARG A 21 5.17 -1.71 9.00
CA ARG A 21 5.64 -1.30 10.34
C ARG A 21 6.31 -2.43 11.10
N ALA A 22 5.80 -3.65 11.01
CA ALA A 22 6.42 -4.82 11.64
C ALA A 22 7.83 -5.04 11.08
N LYS A 23 7.98 -5.00 9.75
CA LYS A 23 9.28 -5.11 9.09
C LYS A 23 10.20 -3.95 9.47
N ASN A 24 9.70 -2.72 9.41
CA ASN A 24 10.51 -1.54 9.62
C ASN A 24 11.01 -1.40 11.06
N ARG A 25 10.26 -1.89 12.06
CA ARG A 25 10.74 -1.98 13.45
C ARG A 25 11.99 -2.85 13.60
N SER A 26 12.16 -3.85 12.73
CA SER A 26 13.31 -4.76 12.78
C SER A 26 14.57 -4.22 12.09
N LEU A 27 14.42 -3.34 11.10
CA LEU A 27 15.52 -2.94 10.20
C LEU A 27 15.78 -1.42 10.16
N ASN A 28 14.81 -0.61 10.59
CA ASN A 28 14.81 0.84 10.47
C ASN A 28 15.18 1.31 9.05
N ASP A 29 14.52 0.70 8.04
CA ASP A 29 14.78 0.91 6.62
C ASP A 29 14.15 2.24 6.15
N PRO A 30 14.96 3.23 5.71
CA PRO A 30 14.46 4.51 5.21
C PRO A 30 13.49 4.39 4.04
N ASP A 31 13.65 3.39 3.18
CA ASP A 31 12.76 3.17 2.03
C ASP A 31 11.36 2.73 2.51
N LEU A 32 11.30 1.85 3.51
CA LEU A 32 10.03 1.43 4.13
C LEU A 32 9.32 2.61 4.80
N ASN A 33 10.05 3.58 5.36
CA ASN A 33 9.44 4.80 5.90
C ASN A 33 8.76 5.64 4.80
N GLU A 34 9.32 5.69 3.59
CA GLU A 34 8.70 6.40 2.47
C GLU A 34 7.42 5.69 2.00
N TYR A 35 7.47 4.36 1.86
CA TYR A 35 6.29 3.57 1.52
C TYR A 35 5.20 3.71 2.59
N LEU A 36 5.55 3.63 3.87
CA LEU A 36 4.60 3.80 4.96
C LEU A 36 3.85 5.15 4.88
N LYS A 37 4.56 6.25 4.61
CA LYS A 37 3.95 7.58 4.41
C LYS A 37 2.97 7.60 3.23
N LYS A 38 3.26 6.90 2.14
CA LYS A 38 2.35 6.81 0.98
C LYS A 38 1.07 6.07 1.36
N TYR A 39 1.19 4.95 2.08
CA TYR A 39 0.04 4.16 2.52
C TYR A 39 -0.82 4.92 3.54
N GLU A 40 -0.21 5.59 4.52
CA GLU A 40 -0.93 6.41 5.50
C GLU A 40 -1.69 7.56 4.83
N ARG A 41 -1.08 8.24 3.84
CA ARG A 41 -1.74 9.28 3.05
C ARG A 41 -2.92 8.73 2.25
N ALA A 42 -2.76 7.58 1.61
CA ALA A 42 -3.83 6.93 0.88
C ALA A 42 -4.99 6.52 1.81
N LEU A 43 -4.68 6.03 3.01
CA LEU A 43 -5.67 5.70 4.03
C LEU A 43 -6.49 6.93 4.44
N SER A 44 -5.83 8.07 4.71
CA SER A 44 -6.51 9.32 5.06
C SER A 44 -7.35 9.86 3.90
N ALA A 45 -6.87 9.77 2.66
CA ALA A 45 -7.60 10.23 1.49
C ALA A 45 -8.91 9.43 1.25
N LEU A 46 -8.98 8.17 1.69
CA LEU A 46 -10.21 7.37 1.58
C LEU A 46 -11.38 7.94 2.41
N ASP A 47 -11.08 8.76 3.42
CA ASP A 47 -12.08 9.48 4.22
C ASP A 47 -12.49 10.84 3.62
N SER A 48 -11.88 11.25 2.50
CA SER A 48 -12.28 12.45 1.77
C SER A 48 -13.65 12.29 1.09
N SER A 49 -14.35 13.39 0.87
CA SER A 49 -15.56 13.43 0.04
C SER A 49 -15.26 13.38 -1.46
N SER A 50 -14.01 13.68 -1.87
CA SER A 50 -13.60 13.79 -3.27
C SER A 50 -13.18 12.44 -3.84
N TYR A 51 -13.89 11.97 -4.88
CA TYR A 51 -13.53 10.76 -5.62
C TYR A 51 -12.14 10.86 -6.26
N ASP A 52 -11.84 11.99 -6.90
CA ASP A 52 -10.54 12.21 -7.54
C ASP A 52 -9.39 12.17 -6.55
N GLU A 53 -9.59 12.70 -5.34
CA GLU A 53 -8.59 12.66 -4.29
C GLU A 53 -8.30 11.23 -3.82
N LYS A 54 -9.35 10.40 -3.66
CA LYS A 54 -9.21 8.96 -3.36
C LYS A 54 -8.40 8.28 -4.44
N ILE A 55 -8.82 8.38 -5.69
CA ILE A 55 -8.18 7.70 -6.82
C ILE A 55 -6.73 8.14 -6.99
N ASN A 56 -6.46 9.44 -6.94
CA ASN A 56 -5.11 9.97 -7.09
C ASN A 56 -4.18 9.51 -5.96
N SER A 57 -4.70 9.35 -4.75
CA SER A 57 -3.92 8.85 -3.61
C SER A 57 -3.68 7.34 -3.70
N LEU A 58 -4.67 6.56 -4.13
CA LEU A 58 -4.54 5.12 -4.36
C LEU A 58 -3.56 4.79 -5.48
N LYS A 59 -3.60 5.53 -6.61
CA LYS A 59 -2.69 5.33 -7.75
C LYS A 59 -1.21 5.49 -7.36
N LYS A 60 -0.90 6.26 -6.31
CA LYS A 60 0.47 6.40 -5.79
C LYS A 60 1.00 5.15 -5.09
N LEU A 61 0.12 4.19 -4.76
CA LEU A 61 0.53 2.91 -4.18
C LEU A 61 0.96 1.90 -5.25
N LEU A 62 0.65 2.15 -6.52
CA LEU A 62 1.04 1.28 -7.62
C LEU A 62 2.57 1.21 -7.76
N ASN A 63 3.08 0.02 -8.04
CA ASN A 63 4.50 -0.29 -8.19
C ASN A 63 5.36 -0.09 -6.93
N CYS A 64 4.77 0.17 -5.76
CA CYS A 64 5.54 0.25 -4.51
C CYS A 64 6.15 -1.10 -4.14
N ALA A 65 5.42 -2.21 -4.31
CA ALA A 65 5.94 -3.56 -4.07
C ALA A 65 7.09 -3.86 -5.04
N ARG A 66 6.90 -3.57 -6.33
CA ARG A 66 7.95 -3.74 -7.35
C ARG A 66 9.19 -2.91 -7.05
N GLY A 67 9.02 -1.64 -6.69
CA GLY A 67 10.13 -0.75 -6.37
C GLY A 67 10.95 -1.24 -5.17
N TYR A 68 10.31 -1.83 -4.16
CA TYR A 68 11.05 -2.44 -3.05
C TYR A 68 11.75 -3.75 -3.46
N MET A 69 11.09 -4.58 -4.27
CA MET A 69 11.68 -5.82 -4.79
C MET A 69 12.97 -5.56 -5.58
N GLU A 70 13.07 -4.46 -6.32
CA GLU A 70 14.31 -4.09 -7.04
C GLU A 70 15.52 -3.88 -6.11
N LYS A 71 15.27 -3.60 -4.82
CA LYS A 71 16.31 -3.39 -3.80
C LYS A 71 16.49 -4.59 -2.87
N SER A 72 15.60 -5.59 -2.95
CA SER A 72 15.59 -6.72 -2.02
C SER A 72 15.87 -8.03 -2.72
N SER A 73 16.79 -8.82 -2.16
CA SER A 73 17.07 -10.18 -2.64
C SER A 73 16.11 -11.23 -2.08
N ASN A 74 15.19 -10.85 -1.18
CA ASN A 74 14.18 -11.75 -0.63
C ASN A 74 12.78 -11.28 -1.04
N TYR A 75 12.14 -12.00 -1.94
CA TYR A 75 10.81 -11.67 -2.45
C TYR A 75 9.67 -12.25 -1.60
N ASP A 76 9.97 -13.21 -0.73
CA ASP A 76 8.96 -13.94 0.05
C ASP A 76 8.70 -13.27 1.42
N GLN A 77 8.72 -11.94 1.44
CA GLN A 77 8.52 -11.18 2.66
C GLN A 77 7.04 -10.82 2.80
N GLU A 78 6.47 -11.06 3.97
CA GLU A 78 5.04 -10.84 4.25
C GLU A 78 4.56 -9.44 3.82
N PHE A 79 5.31 -8.38 4.14
CA PHE A 79 4.92 -7.01 3.75
C PHE A 79 4.90 -6.81 2.22
N LEU A 80 5.74 -7.51 1.45
CA LEU A 80 5.71 -7.44 -0.02
C LEU A 80 4.44 -8.10 -0.57
N HIS A 81 4.01 -9.21 0.03
CA HIS A 81 2.75 -9.87 -0.33
C HIS A 81 1.56 -8.96 -0.08
N GLU A 82 1.52 -8.30 1.08
CA GLU A 82 0.43 -7.38 1.42
C GLU A 82 0.42 -6.13 0.53
N MET A 83 1.60 -5.53 0.26
CA MET A 83 1.72 -4.44 -0.71
C MET A 83 1.25 -4.87 -2.10
N GLY A 84 1.62 -6.07 -2.56
CA GLY A 84 1.19 -6.61 -3.84
C GLY A 84 -0.32 -6.84 -3.92
N ARG A 85 -0.96 -7.27 -2.83
CA ARG A 85 -2.42 -7.37 -2.73
C ARG A 85 -3.08 -6.00 -2.82
N THR A 86 -2.55 -4.99 -2.11
CA THR A 86 -3.04 -3.60 -2.23
C THR A 86 -2.98 -3.12 -3.68
N GLU A 87 -1.85 -3.34 -4.38
CA GLU A 87 -1.73 -2.93 -5.79
C GLU A 87 -2.76 -3.62 -6.70
N LYS A 88 -3.03 -4.91 -6.49
CA LYS A 88 -4.05 -5.65 -7.25
C LYS A 88 -5.44 -5.04 -7.03
N LEU A 89 -5.76 -4.70 -5.78
CA LEU A 89 -7.05 -4.08 -5.49
C LEU A 89 -7.18 -2.71 -6.15
N VAL A 90 -6.15 -1.88 -6.08
CA VAL A 90 -6.12 -0.54 -6.66
C VAL A 90 -6.22 -0.56 -8.19
N LYS A 91 -5.67 -1.57 -8.87
CA LYS A 91 -5.76 -1.72 -10.33
C LYS A 91 -7.18 -2.02 -10.84
N ASN A 92 -8.06 -2.50 -9.97
CA ASN A 92 -9.42 -2.93 -10.31
C ASN A 92 -10.49 -1.91 -9.87
N ILE A 93 -10.09 -0.66 -9.63
CA ILE A 93 -10.98 0.47 -9.35
C ILE A 93 -11.33 1.19 -10.65
#